data_AF-A0A830EWY7-F1
#
_entry.id   AF-A0A830EWY7-F1
#
_cell.length_a   1.000
_cell.length_b   1.000
_cell.length_c   1.000
_cell.angle_alpha   90.00
_cell.angle_beta   90.00
_cell.angle_gamma   90.00
#
_symmetry.space_group_name_H-M   'P 1'
#
loop_
_entity.id
_entity.type
_entity.pdbx_description
1 polymer ?
#
loop_
_entity_poly.entity_id
_entity_poly.type
_entity_poly.pdbx_seq_one_letter_code
_entity_poly.pdbx_strand_id
1 'polypeptide(L)'
;MAVAGCMSEPRNRNLGFKTLSIIPVDSGKFKLEGEVRSSSRNADENWATFHNVSVVGYQSSKSVVFRNYIGTVTPGYDGIRNISTVTETLPKFITLVADETPCDDSTDISILTLNEGEKTYSEARHRKCKEPELPRIPE
;
A
#
# COMPACT_ATOMS: atom_id res chain seq x y z
N MET A 1 47.01 2.55 -4.85
CA MET A 1 45.88 1.96 -5.60
C MET A 1 44.62 2.23 -4.79
N ALA A 2 43.79 3.16 -5.23
CA ALA A 2 42.51 3.43 -4.60
C ALA A 2 41.46 2.51 -5.25
N VAL A 3 40.96 1.54 -4.50
CA VAL A 3 39.73 0.81 -4.85
C VAL A 3 38.63 1.41 -3.99
N ALA A 4 38.14 2.58 -4.38
CA ALA A 4 36.91 3.14 -3.85
C ALA A 4 35.75 2.40 -4.53
N GLY A 5 35.05 1.57 -3.77
CA GLY A 5 34.00 0.72 -4.33
C GLY A 5 32.98 0.23 -3.31
N CYS A 6 32.80 0.92 -2.18
CA CYS A 6 31.59 0.75 -1.38
C CYS A 6 30.55 1.74 -1.91
N MET A 7 29.87 1.39 -3.01
CA MET A 7 28.57 2.00 -3.28
C MET A 7 27.65 1.53 -2.15
N SER A 8 27.46 2.39 -1.14
CA SER A 8 26.39 2.23 -0.17
C SER A 8 25.09 2.13 -0.95
N GLU A 9 24.50 0.95 -1.00
CA GLU A 9 23.22 0.74 -1.67
C GLU A 9 22.20 1.76 -1.15
N PRO A 10 21.38 2.38 -2.02
CA PRO A 10 20.45 3.42 -1.60
C PRO A 10 19.45 2.87 -0.57
N ARG A 11 19.08 3.73 0.39
CA ARG A 11 18.02 3.44 1.35
C ARG A 11 16.71 3.25 0.59
N ASN A 12 15.91 2.26 0.94
CA ASN A 12 14.57 2.04 0.40
C ASN A 12 13.61 1.64 1.51
N ARG A 13 12.37 2.10 1.42
CA ARG A 13 11.24 1.62 2.21
C ARG A 13 10.03 1.38 1.30
N ASN A 14 9.34 0.28 1.54
CA ASN A 14 8.14 -0.10 0.81
C ASN A 14 6.98 -0.30 1.79
N LEU A 15 5.83 0.25 1.44
CA LEU A 15 4.57 0.04 2.15
C LEU A 15 3.59 -0.65 1.19
N GLY A 16 3.16 -1.86 1.55
CA GLY A 16 2.39 -2.69 0.64
C GLY A 16 1.48 -3.68 1.33
N PHE A 17 0.73 -4.42 0.51
CA PHE A 17 -0.15 -5.48 0.98
C PHE A 17 0.59 -6.81 0.95
N LYS A 18 0.58 -7.52 2.07
CA LYS A 18 1.03 -8.91 2.14
C LYS A 18 -0.08 -9.85 1.66
N THR A 19 -1.31 -9.58 2.09
CA THR A 19 -2.51 -10.32 1.68
C THR A 19 -3.67 -9.35 1.55
N LEU A 20 -4.59 -9.62 0.62
CA LEU A 20 -5.90 -8.99 0.56
C LEU A 20 -6.89 -9.94 -0.11
N SER A 21 -7.99 -10.21 0.56
CA SER A 21 -9.00 -11.17 0.15
C SER A 21 -10.39 -10.55 0.18
N ILE A 22 -11.21 -10.97 -0.77
CA ILE A 22 -12.60 -10.56 -0.89
C ILE A 22 -13.46 -11.69 -0.33
N ILE A 23 -14.19 -11.40 0.74
CA ILE A 23 -15.09 -12.34 1.39
C ILE A 23 -16.52 -11.85 1.18
N PRO A 24 -17.35 -12.57 0.41
CA PRO A 24 -18.77 -12.24 0.34
C PRO A 24 -19.39 -12.47 1.73
N VAL A 25 -20.15 -11.49 2.22
CA VAL A 25 -20.84 -11.58 3.50
C VAL A 25 -22.32 -11.85 3.26
N ASP A 26 -23.14 -10.82 3.01
CA ASP A 26 -24.57 -10.94 2.71
C ASP A 26 -25.08 -9.70 1.97
N SER A 27 -26.23 -9.80 1.29
CA SER A 27 -26.99 -8.67 0.70
C SER A 27 -26.15 -7.71 -0.15
N GLY A 28 -25.34 -8.25 -1.08
CA GLY A 28 -24.54 -7.44 -2.00
C GLY A 28 -23.33 -6.74 -1.37
N LYS A 29 -23.00 -7.05 -0.12
CA LYS A 29 -21.81 -6.51 0.56
C LYS A 29 -20.63 -7.46 0.48
N PHE A 30 -19.44 -6.88 0.53
CA PHE A 30 -18.16 -7.57 0.51
C PHE A 30 -17.34 -7.13 1.71
N LYS A 31 -16.72 -8.08 2.38
CA LYS A 31 -15.70 -7.83 3.39
C LYS A 31 -14.33 -7.96 2.74
N LEU A 32 -13.51 -6.94 2.88
CA LEU A 32 -12.11 -6.95 2.48
C LEU A 32 -11.27 -7.22 3.73
N GLU A 33 -10.55 -8.34 3.73
CA GLU A 33 -9.64 -8.71 4.81
C GLU A 33 -8.23 -8.92 4.27
N GLY A 34 -7.24 -8.44 5.00
CA GLY A 34 -5.87 -8.53 4.53
C GLY A 34 -4.86 -8.01 5.55
N GLU A 35 -3.63 -7.96 5.10
CA GLU A 35 -2.46 -7.56 5.89
C GLU A 35 -1.68 -6.51 5.12
N VAL A 36 -1.43 -5.36 5.74
CA VAL A 36 -0.49 -4.34 5.27
C VAL A 36 0.84 -4.55 5.98
N ARG A 37 1.95 -4.42 5.26
CA ARG A 37 3.30 -4.46 5.83
C ARG A 37 4.13 -3.30 5.34
N SER A 38 5.10 -2.90 6.16
CA SER A 38 6.25 -2.12 5.71
C SER A 38 7.47 -3.03 5.58
N SER A 39 8.38 -2.69 4.68
CA SER A 39 9.70 -3.31 4.56
C SER A 39 10.75 -2.24 4.29
N SER A 40 11.98 -2.49 4.74
CA SER A 40 13.10 -1.57 4.56
C SER A 40 14.32 -2.31 4.03
N ARG A 41 15.16 -1.57 3.31
CA ARG A 41 16.48 -2.02 2.88
C ARG A 41 17.49 -0.90 3.08
N ASN A 42 18.60 -1.22 3.74
CA ASN A 42 19.70 -0.28 4.03
C ASN A 42 19.24 0.98 4.81
N ALA A 43 18.10 0.91 5.49
CA ALA A 43 17.52 1.99 6.28
C ALA A 43 17.14 1.47 7.67
N ASP A 44 17.31 2.31 8.70
CA ASP A 44 16.87 2.01 10.05
C ASP A 44 15.32 2.00 10.16
N GLU A 45 14.81 1.32 11.18
CA GLU A 45 13.36 1.13 11.37
C GLU A 45 12.62 2.46 11.57
N ASN A 46 13.24 3.42 12.25
CA ASN A 46 12.62 4.73 12.49
C ASN A 46 12.44 5.49 11.17
N TRP A 47 13.46 5.52 10.32
CA TRP A 47 13.38 6.14 9.00
C TRP A 47 12.35 5.45 8.08
N ALA A 48 12.28 4.12 8.16
CA ALA A 48 11.38 3.33 7.31
C ALA A 48 9.97 3.10 7.88
N THR A 49 9.68 3.68 9.04
CA THR A 49 8.33 3.66 9.63
C THR A 49 7.41 4.60 8.87
N PHE A 50 6.19 4.12 8.58
CA PHE A 50 5.11 4.91 8.02
C PHE A 50 4.11 5.26 9.11
N HIS A 51 3.80 6.55 9.24
CA HIS A 51 2.81 7.03 10.20
C HIS A 51 1.49 7.33 9.49
N ASN A 52 0.41 7.37 10.29
CA ASN A 52 -0.93 7.74 9.81
C ASN A 52 -1.41 6.94 8.59
N VAL A 53 -1.08 5.65 8.55
CA VAL A 53 -1.39 4.81 7.41
C VAL A 53 -2.90 4.57 7.33
N SER A 54 -3.45 4.77 6.15
CA SER A 54 -4.83 4.50 5.80
C SER A 54 -4.89 3.65 4.53
N VAL A 55 -5.72 2.61 4.54
CA VAL A 55 -6.10 1.89 3.33
C VAL A 55 -7.25 2.62 2.66
N VAL A 56 -7.11 2.90 1.37
CA VAL A 56 -8.12 3.65 0.61
C VAL A 56 -8.53 2.87 -0.62
N GLY A 57 -9.83 2.64 -0.76
CA GLY A 57 -10.44 2.01 -1.92
C GLY A 57 -11.08 3.05 -2.84
N TYR A 58 -10.88 2.89 -4.15
CA TYR A 58 -11.35 3.81 -5.18
C TYR A 58 -12.13 3.10 -6.28
N GLN A 59 -13.15 3.75 -6.83
CA GLN A 59 -13.80 3.32 -8.08
C GLN A 59 -12.98 3.73 -9.31
N SER A 60 -13.37 3.24 -10.50
CA SER A 60 -12.77 3.65 -11.79
C SER A 60 -12.83 5.16 -12.02
N SER A 61 -13.86 5.84 -11.49
CA SER A 61 -14.02 7.30 -11.52
C SER A 61 -13.10 8.05 -10.55
N LYS A 62 -12.22 7.34 -9.82
CA LYS A 62 -11.38 7.88 -8.73
C LYS A 62 -12.16 8.42 -7.53
N SER A 63 -13.45 8.08 -7.42
CA SER A 63 -14.24 8.35 -6.21
C SER A 63 -13.85 7.39 -5.10
N VAL A 64 -13.70 7.90 -3.88
CA VAL A 64 -13.38 7.09 -2.68
C VAL A 64 -14.59 6.24 -2.30
N VAL A 65 -14.40 4.93 -2.20
CA VAL A 65 -15.40 3.97 -1.70
C VAL A 65 -15.30 3.83 -0.19
N PHE A 66 -14.07 3.69 0.32
CA PHE A 66 -13.79 3.64 1.75
C PHE A 66 -12.40 4.19 2.05
N ARG A 67 -12.21 4.59 3.30
CA ARG A 67 -10.91 4.89 3.90
C ARG A 67 -10.88 4.29 5.29
N ASN A 68 -9.89 3.45 5.58
CA ASN A 68 -9.73 2.78 6.86
C ASN A 68 -8.35 3.08 7.44
N TYR A 69 -8.32 3.72 8.60
CA TYR A 69 -7.08 4.07 9.30
C TYR A 69 -6.53 2.86 10.06
N ILE A 70 -5.26 2.53 9.82
CA ILE A 70 -4.58 1.35 10.41
C ILE A 70 -3.38 1.72 11.29
N GLY A 71 -3.13 3.02 11.49
CA GLY A 71 -2.11 3.50 12.43
C GLY A 71 -0.70 3.55 11.85
N THR A 72 0.27 3.26 12.71
CA THR A 72 1.71 3.24 12.35
C THR A 72 2.13 1.85 11.90
N VAL A 73 2.86 1.78 10.79
CA VAL A 73 3.40 0.56 10.19
C VAL A 73 4.93 0.65 10.17
N THR A 74 5.58 -0.05 11.09
CA THR A 74 7.04 -0.13 11.22
C THR A 74 7.56 -1.35 10.44
N PRO A 75 8.67 -1.29 9.70
CA PRO A 75 9.20 -2.48 9.03
C PRO A 75 9.63 -3.55 10.05
N GLY A 76 9.44 -4.83 9.71
CA GLY A 76 9.76 -5.96 10.59
C GLY A 76 8.55 -6.86 10.90
N TYR A 77 8.71 -7.83 11.82
CA TYR A 77 7.69 -8.83 12.13
C TYR A 77 6.42 -8.22 12.78
N ASP A 78 6.61 -7.23 13.67
CA ASP A 78 5.51 -6.49 14.32
C ASP A 78 4.89 -5.40 13.42
N GLY A 79 5.43 -5.29 12.21
CA GLY A 79 5.06 -4.33 11.18
C GLY A 79 3.79 -4.65 10.40
N ILE A 80 3.14 -5.76 10.71
CA ILE A 80 1.94 -6.17 10.02
C ILE A 80 0.73 -5.49 10.67
N ARG A 81 -0.14 -4.92 9.85
CA ARG A 81 -1.43 -4.36 10.26
C ARG A 81 -2.56 -5.03 9.50
N ASN A 82 -3.53 -5.53 10.23
CA ASN A 82 -4.69 -6.16 9.64
C ASN A 82 -5.65 -5.08 9.13
N ILE A 83 -6.19 -5.31 7.95
CA ILE A 83 -7.35 -4.60 7.41
C ILE A 83 -8.55 -5.52 7.53
N SER A 84 -9.66 -4.96 8.01
CA SER A 84 -10.97 -5.58 7.95
C SER A 84 -11.98 -4.47 7.69
N THR A 85 -12.58 -4.44 6.50
CA THR A 85 -13.57 -3.42 6.14
C THR A 85 -14.70 -4.03 5.33
N VAL A 86 -15.91 -3.53 5.53
CA VAL A 86 -17.09 -3.95 4.75
C VAL A 86 -17.45 -2.84 3.77
N THR A 87 -17.74 -3.21 2.53
CA THR A 87 -18.12 -2.29 1.45
C THR A 87 -19.28 -2.85 0.64
N GLU A 88 -20.11 -1.98 0.09
CA GLU A 88 -21.22 -2.36 -0.80
C GLU A 88 -20.77 -2.51 -2.25
N THR A 89 -19.67 -1.86 -2.62
CA THR A 89 -19.05 -1.98 -3.95
C THR A 89 -17.59 -2.35 -3.82
N LEU A 90 -17.12 -3.28 -4.65
CA LEU A 90 -15.69 -3.58 -4.72
C LEU A 90 -14.97 -2.40 -5.38
N PRO A 91 -13.98 -1.78 -4.71
CA PRO A 91 -13.20 -0.74 -5.34
C PRO A 91 -12.37 -1.32 -6.50
N LYS A 92 -12.24 -0.56 -7.58
CA LYS A 92 -11.37 -0.92 -8.70
C LYS A 92 -9.89 -0.85 -8.30
N PHE A 93 -9.52 0.12 -7.48
CA PHE A 93 -8.15 0.32 -6.98
C PHE A 93 -8.12 0.36 -5.47
N ILE A 94 -7.08 -0.21 -4.87
CA ILE A 94 -6.82 -0.09 -3.44
C ILE A 94 -5.37 0.34 -3.26
N THR A 95 -5.14 1.36 -2.45
CA THR A 95 -3.79 1.85 -2.14
C THR A 95 -3.67 2.24 -0.68
N LEU A 96 -2.47 2.69 -0.31
CA LEU A 96 -2.12 3.13 1.02
C LEU A 96 -1.77 4.61 0.98
N VAL A 97 -2.26 5.33 1.98
CA VAL A 97 -1.94 6.74 2.22
C VAL A 97 -1.28 6.81 3.58
N ALA A 98 -0.16 7.49 3.66
CA ALA A 98 0.61 7.62 4.90
C ALA A 98 1.19 9.02 4.99
N ASP A 99 1.65 9.40 6.17
CA ASP A 99 2.66 10.46 6.27
C ASP A 99 3.94 9.93 5.63
N GLU A 100 4.32 10.55 4.52
CA GLU A 100 5.45 10.13 3.73
C GLU A 100 6.75 10.74 4.23
N THR A 101 6.78 11.41 5.37
CA THR A 101 8.01 11.98 5.95
C THR A 101 8.87 10.88 6.61
N PRO A 102 10.18 10.78 6.31
CA PRO A 102 10.92 11.48 5.26
C PRO A 102 10.60 10.94 3.86
N CYS A 103 10.34 11.85 2.92
CA CYS A 103 9.81 11.52 1.61
C CYS A 103 10.93 11.53 0.56
N ASP A 104 11.38 10.33 0.15
CA ASP A 104 12.49 10.13 -0.79
C ASP A 104 12.02 9.35 -2.03
N ASP A 105 12.72 9.51 -3.16
CA ASP A 105 12.43 8.90 -4.46
C ASP A 105 12.52 7.36 -4.43
N SER A 106 13.09 6.82 -3.37
CA SER A 106 13.17 5.38 -3.08
C SER A 106 12.02 4.84 -2.22
N THR A 107 11.03 5.65 -1.85
CA THR A 107 9.82 5.20 -1.14
C THR A 107 8.81 4.65 -2.15
N ASP A 108 8.39 3.40 -1.96
CA ASP A 108 7.40 2.72 -2.80
C ASP A 108 6.12 2.41 -2.02
N ILE A 109 4.97 2.74 -2.58
CA ILE A 109 3.66 2.46 -1.97
C ILE A 109 2.79 1.68 -2.95
N SER A 110 2.30 0.50 -2.54
CA SER A 110 1.58 -0.41 -3.43
C SER A 110 0.19 0.10 -3.80
N ILE A 111 -0.17 -0.15 -5.06
CA ILE A 111 -1.51 0.03 -5.61
C ILE A 111 -1.94 -1.33 -6.15
N LEU A 112 -3.04 -1.84 -5.60
CA LEU A 112 -3.71 -3.03 -6.08
C LEU A 112 -4.82 -2.65 -7.05
N THR A 113 -5.06 -3.51 -8.04
CA THR A 113 -6.21 -3.40 -8.96
C THR A 113 -7.07 -4.64 -8.86
N LEU A 114 -8.39 -4.45 -8.93
CA LEU A 114 -9.36 -5.54 -8.96
C LEU A 114 -9.32 -6.25 -10.33
N ASN A 115 -8.98 -7.53 -10.30
CA ASN A 115 -9.30 -8.47 -11.37
C ASN A 115 -10.76 -8.90 -11.20
N GLU A 116 -11.65 -8.35 -12.03
CA GLU A 116 -13.09 -8.60 -11.94
C GLU A 116 -13.48 -10.04 -12.30
N GLY A 117 -12.70 -10.69 -13.17
CA GLY A 117 -12.96 -12.09 -13.57
C GLY A 117 -12.72 -13.06 -12.42
N GLU A 118 -11.62 -12.88 -11.69
CA GLU A 118 -11.22 -13.76 -10.58
C GLU A 118 -11.73 -13.28 -9.22
N LYS A 119 -12.25 -12.05 -9.14
CA LYS A 119 -12.59 -11.36 -7.89
C LYS A 119 -11.43 -11.36 -6.89
N THR A 120 -10.25 -11.03 -7.41
CA THR A 120 -9.01 -10.93 -6.63
C THR A 120 -8.36 -9.57 -6.85
N TYR A 121 -7.54 -9.15 -5.89
CA TYR A 121 -6.67 -7.99 -6.04
C TYR A 121 -5.27 -8.46 -6.38
N SER A 122 -4.68 -7.86 -7.40
CA SER A 122 -3.27 -8.05 -7.76
C SER A 122 -2.55 -6.72 -7.71
N GLU A 123 -1.25 -6.78 -7.40
CA GLU A 123 -0.40 -5.60 -7.43
C GLU A 123 -0.29 -5.09 -8.87
N ALA A 124 -0.75 -3.86 -9.08
CA ALA A 124 -0.72 -3.23 -10.38
C ALA A 124 0.52 -2.38 -10.56
N ARG A 125 0.89 -1.61 -9.53
CA ARG A 125 2.02 -0.68 -9.56
C ARG A 125 2.43 -0.24 -8.15
N HIS A 126 3.67 0.24 -8.02
CA HIS A 126 4.11 1.09 -6.93
C HIS A 126 4.08 2.57 -7.33
N ARG A 127 3.52 3.41 -6.46
CA ARG A 127 3.69 4.86 -6.55
C ARG A 127 4.91 5.28 -5.73
N LYS A 128 5.64 6.27 -6.24
CA LYS A 128 6.72 6.93 -5.52
C LYS A 128 6.18 7.99 -4.57
N CYS A 129 7.05 8.40 -3.67
CA CYS A 129 6.80 9.53 -2.80
C CYS A 129 6.37 10.77 -3.59
N LYS A 130 5.38 11.52 -3.09
CA LYS A 130 4.78 12.70 -3.77
C LYS A 130 4.06 12.41 -5.10
N GLU A 131 4.10 11.19 -5.63
CA GLU A 131 3.19 10.81 -6.71
C GLU A 131 1.75 10.77 -6.20
N PRO A 132 0.77 11.14 -7.03
CA PRO A 132 -0.64 11.09 -6.65
C PRO A 132 -1.04 9.67 -6.19
N GLU A 133 -2.00 9.60 -5.24
CA GLU A 133 -2.46 8.35 -4.64
C GLU A 133 -2.90 7.31 -5.69
N LEU A 134 -3.49 7.79 -6.79
CA LEU A 134 -3.77 6.98 -7.96
C LEU A 134 -3.01 7.49 -9.18
N PRO A 135 -2.44 6.60 -10.01
CA PRO A 135 -1.82 6.99 -11.25
C PRO A 135 -2.87 7.57 -12.22
N ARG A 136 -2.40 8.37 -13.19
CA ARG A 136 -3.20 8.67 -14.38
C ARG A 136 -3.30 7.36 -15.17
N ILE A 137 -4.46 6.72 -15.08
CA ILE A 137 -4.77 5.56 -15.90
C ILE A 137 -5.04 6.10 -17.30
N PRO A 138 -4.28 5.67 -18.34
CA PRO A 138 -4.64 6.00 -19.70
C PRO A 138 -6.02 5.40 -19.97
N GLU A 139 -6.93 6.26 -20.45
CA GLU A 139 -8.29 5.87 -20.89
C GLU A 139 -8.24 4.86 -22.05
#